data_AF-A0A8J2AWI1-F1
#
_entry.id   AF-A0A8J2AWI1-F1
#
_cell.length_a   1.000
_cell.length_b   1.000
_cell.length_c   1.000
_cell.angle_alpha   90.00
_cell.angle_beta   90.00
_cell.angle_gamma   90.00
#
_symmetry.space_group_name_H-M   'P 1'
#
loop_
_entity.id
_entity.type
_entity.pdbx_description
1 polymer ?
#
loop_
_entity_poly.entity_id
_entity_poly.type
_entity_poly.pdbx_seq_one_letter_code
_entity_poly.pdbx_strand_id
1 'polypeptide(L)'
;MHDWICGTDVAGEYVSMAVFTDGSDGYGVDKGLIYSFPVMCKGKGEYEIVKGLPVDDFSRRKMKATEQELIEERTLAFSLVG
;
A
#
# COMPACT_ATOMS: atom_id res chain seq x y z
N MET A 1 -11.57 5.76 -7.35
CA MET A 1 -11.74 5.56 -8.81
C MET A 1 -11.46 6.84 -9.59
N HIS A 2 -12.03 7.99 -9.20
CA HIS A 2 -11.74 9.28 -9.82
C HIS A 2 -10.23 9.54 -9.89
N ASP A 3 -9.55 9.58 -8.73
CA ASP A 3 -8.13 9.94 -8.66
C ASP A 3 -7.24 8.97 -9.43
N TRP A 4 -7.56 7.67 -9.42
CA TRP A 4 -6.81 6.67 -10.17
C TRP A 4 -6.89 6.88 -11.69
N ILE A 5 -8.03 7.35 -12.19
CA ILE A 5 -8.26 7.59 -13.62
C ILE A 5 -7.83 9.00 -14.04
N CYS A 6 -8.13 10.00 -13.23
CA CYS A 6 -7.94 11.42 -13.54
C CYS A 6 -6.61 12.00 -13.01
N GLY A 7 -5.93 11.28 -12.11
CA GLY A 7 -4.81 11.78 -11.34
C GLY A 7 -5.26 12.45 -10.04
N THR A 8 -4.32 12.71 -9.13
CA THR A 8 -4.57 13.57 -7.96
C THR A 8 -4.59 15.03 -8.39
N ASP A 9 -5.61 15.79 -7.98
CA ASP A 9 -5.86 17.16 -8.47
C ASP A 9 -4.77 18.18 -8.07
N VAL A 10 -4.10 17.96 -6.93
CA VAL A 10 -3.09 18.87 -6.37
C VAL A 10 -1.70 18.24 -6.45
N ALA A 11 -0.73 19.01 -6.96
CA ALA A 11 0.66 18.58 -6.98
C ALA A 11 1.19 18.33 -5.56
N GLY A 12 1.62 17.09 -5.28
CA GLY A 12 2.10 16.67 -3.97
C GLY A 12 1.03 16.10 -3.04
N GLU A 13 -0.24 16.06 -3.46
CA GLU A 13 -1.28 15.30 -2.78
C GLU A 13 -1.13 13.80 -3.07
N TYR A 14 -1.44 13.00 -2.06
CA TYR A 14 -1.46 11.55 -2.17
C TYR A 14 -2.69 10.99 -1.48
N VAL A 15 -3.20 9.90 -2.04
CA VAL A 15 -4.38 9.20 -1.53
C VAL A 15 -3.97 7.84 -1.00
N SER A 16 -4.81 7.24 -0.16
CA SER A 16 -4.57 5.88 0.32
C SER A 16 -5.13 4.87 -0.68
N MET A 17 -4.29 3.99 -1.20
CA MET A 17 -4.73 2.87 -2.04
C MET A 17 -4.08 1.57 -1.62
N ALA A 18 -4.90 0.51 -1.53
CA ALA A 18 -4.44 -0.84 -1.34
C ALA A 18 -3.86 -1.36 -2.67
N VAL A 19 -2.53 -1.51 -2.71
CA VAL A 19 -1.79 -1.90 -3.93
C VAL A 19 -0.83 -3.03 -3.62
N PHE A 20 -0.44 -3.77 -4.66
CA PHE A 20 0.51 -4.87 -4.52
C PHE A 20 1.91 -4.33 -4.24
N THR A 21 2.57 -4.86 -3.21
CA THR A 21 3.99 -4.60 -2.95
C THR A 21 4.86 -5.79 -3.38
N ASP A 22 5.93 -5.47 -4.10
CA ASP A 22 7.03 -6.38 -4.43
C ASP A 22 8.17 -6.31 -3.38
N GLY A 23 7.98 -5.52 -2.32
CA GLY A 23 8.98 -5.19 -1.29
C GLY A 23 9.74 -3.90 -1.56
N SER A 24 9.47 -3.19 -2.67
CA SER A 24 10.10 -1.92 -3.04
C SER A 24 9.29 -0.69 -2.62
N ASP A 25 8.35 -0.83 -1.68
CA ASP A 25 7.43 0.23 -1.23
C ASP A 25 8.12 1.34 -0.42
N GLY A 26 9.30 1.10 0.13
CA GLY A 26 10.06 2.07 0.92
C GLY A 26 9.66 2.18 2.39
N TYR A 27 8.73 1.34 2.85
CA TYR A 27 8.25 1.28 4.23
C TYR A 27 8.57 -0.03 4.95
N GLY A 28 9.03 -1.05 4.23
CA GLY A 28 9.49 -2.33 4.78
C GLY A 28 8.34 -3.29 5.07
N VAL A 29 7.32 -3.27 4.20
CA VAL A 29 6.23 -4.25 4.17
C VAL A 29 6.67 -5.47 3.37
N ASP A 30 6.30 -6.65 3.83
CA ASP A 30 6.64 -7.92 3.21
C ASP A 30 6.03 -8.02 1.81
N LYS A 31 6.85 -8.51 0.88
CA LYS A 31 6.46 -8.69 -0.52
C LYS A 31 5.28 -9.66 -0.67
N GLY A 32 4.49 -9.45 -1.71
CA GLY A 32 3.38 -10.32 -2.06
C GLY A 32 2.13 -10.08 -1.21
N LEU A 33 1.98 -8.87 -0.67
CA LEU A 33 0.79 -8.41 0.03
C LEU A 33 0.10 -7.31 -0.78
N ILE A 34 -1.23 -7.25 -0.68
CA ILE A 34 -2.01 -6.07 -1.03
C ILE A 34 -2.11 -5.23 0.24
N TYR A 35 -1.45 -4.07 0.27
CA TYR A 35 -1.36 -3.24 1.46
C TYR A 35 -1.66 -1.78 1.11
N SER A 36 -2.27 -1.04 2.05
CA SER A 36 -2.64 0.36 1.84
C SER A 36 -1.43 1.28 1.99
N PHE A 37 -1.05 1.97 0.92
CA PHE A 37 0.05 2.92 0.90
C PHE A 37 -0.43 4.32 0.50
N PRO A 38 0.31 5.38 0.88
CA PRO A 38 0.18 6.69 0.26
C PRO A 38 0.66 6.59 -1.18
N VAL A 39 -0.24 6.85 -2.13
CA VAL A 39 0.05 6.83 -3.57
C VAL A 39 -0.28 8.18 -4.20
N MET A 40 0.56 8.58 -5.15
CA MET A 40 0.27 9.69 -6.05
C MET A 40 -0.25 9.11 -7.35
N CYS A 41 -1.48 9.46 -7.71
CA CYS A 41 -2.08 9.00 -8.96
C CYS A 41 -1.64 9.92 -10.10
N LYS A 42 -1.05 9.36 -11.15
CA LYS A 42 -0.67 10.09 -12.37
C LYS A 42 -1.82 10.21 -13.38
N GLY A 43 -2.91 9.48 -13.13
CA GLY A 43 -4.03 9.33 -14.05
C GLY A 43 -3.83 8.18 -15.03
N LYS A 44 -4.85 7.90 -15.84
CA LYS A 44 -4.89 6.79 -16.81
C LYS A 44 -4.61 5.40 -16.20
N GLY A 45 -4.93 5.23 -14.91
CA GLY A 45 -4.68 3.97 -14.21
C GLY A 45 -3.23 3.84 -13.69
N GLU A 46 -2.41 4.88 -13.84
CA GLU A 46 -1.04 4.89 -13.33
C GLU A 46 -0.99 5.57 -11.95
N TYR A 47 -0.22 4.96 -11.04
CA TYR A 47 0.05 5.48 -9.70
C TYR A 47 1.48 5.16 -9.30
N GLU A 48 2.00 5.90 -8.33
CA GLU A 48 3.28 5.60 -7.69
C GLU A 48 3.15 5.68 -6.18
N ILE A 49 3.74 4.72 -5.48
CA ILE A 49 3.85 4.78 -4.03
C ILE A 49 4.78 5.93 -3.67
N VAL A 50 4.30 6.86 -2.85
CA VAL A 50 5.10 7.96 -2.32
C VAL A 50 6.09 7.38 -1.32
N LYS A 51 7.38 7.65 -1.54
CA LYS A 51 8.48 7.14 -0.68
C LYS A 51 9.05 8.27 0.18
N GLY A 52 9.68 7.92 1.30
CA GLY A 52 10.43 8.85 2.13
C GLY A 52 9.59 9.66 3.12
N LEU A 53 8.31 9.31 3.33
CA LEU A 53 7.54 9.89 4.43
C LEU A 53 8.08 9.36 5.77
N PRO A 54 8.24 10.23 6.79
CA PRO A 54 8.69 9.80 8.10
C PRO A 54 7.63 8.91 8.75
N VAL A 55 8.07 7.74 9.22
CA VAL A 55 7.22 6.80 9.98
C VAL A 55 7.80 6.67 11.37
N ASP A 56 7.09 7.22 12.34
CA ASP A 56 7.44 7.09 13.76
C ASP A 56 7.23 5.65 14.28
N ASP A 57 7.74 5.38 15.48
CA ASP A 57 7.70 4.05 16.07
C ASP A 57 6.27 3.57 16.36
N PHE A 58 5.33 4.47 16.66
CA PHE A 58 3.94 4.11 16.92
C PHE A 58 3.26 3.63 15.63
N SER A 59 3.41 4.40 14.57
CA SER A 59 2.92 4.11 13.23
C SER A 59 3.54 2.81 12.72
N ARG A 60 4.86 2.62 12.90
CA ARG A 60 5.56 1.38 12.52
C ARG A 60 5.00 0.14 13.20
N ARG A 61 4.71 0.21 14.50
CA ARG A 61 4.08 -0.91 15.24
C ARG A 61 2.69 -1.23 14.69
N LYS A 62 1.89 -0.21 14.36
CA LYS A 62 0.57 -0.40 13.76
C LYS A 62 0.67 -1.02 12.36
N MET A 63 1.61 -0.55 11.53
CA MET A 63 1.86 -1.13 10.22
C MET A 63 2.26 -2.60 10.31
N LYS A 64 3.14 -2.96 11.24
CA LYS A 64 3.54 -4.37 11.48
C LYS A 64 2.37 -5.24 11.97
N ALA A 65 1.47 -4.70 12.79
CA ALA A 65 0.28 -5.45 13.21
C ALA A 65 -0.65 -5.75 12.03
N THR A 66 -0.95 -4.75 11.19
CA THR A 66 -1.78 -4.92 9.99
C THR A 66 -1.13 -5.84 8.95
N GLU A 67 0.19 -5.74 8.77
CA GLU A 67 0.94 -6.66 7.91
C GLU A 67 0.79 -8.12 8.36
N GLN A 68 0.92 -8.38 9.67
CA GLN A 68 0.76 -9.73 10.23
C GLN A 68 -0.65 -10.27 9.99
N GLU A 69 -1.70 -9.46 10.21
CA GLU A 69 -3.09 -9.83 9.91
C GLU A 69 -3.26 -10.23 8.43
N LEU A 70 -2.71 -9.45 7.50
CA LEU A 70 -2.80 -9.73 6.06
C LEU A 70 -2.05 -11.01 5.64
N ILE A 71 -0.92 -11.32 6.30
CA ILE A 71 -0.20 -12.57 6.06
C ILE A 71 -1.03 -13.78 6.49
N GLU A 72 -1.72 -13.67 7.62
CA GLU A 72 -2.61 -14.71 8.15
C GLU A 72 -3.82 -14.91 7.22
N GLU A 73 -4.48 -13.82 6.80
CA GLU A 73 -5.58 -13.86 5.84
C GLU A 73 -5.16 -14.49 4.51
N ARG A 74 -3.99 -14.11 3.99
CA ARG A 74 -3.43 -14.71 2.77
C ARG A 74 -3.22 -16.21 2.94
N THR A 75 -2.60 -16.63 4.04
CA THR A 75 -2.35 -18.04 4.34
C THR A 75 -3.65 -18.84 4.40
N LEU A 76 -4.66 -18.30 5.10
CA LEU A 76 -5.97 -18.91 5.20
C LEU A 76 -6.64 -19.01 3.83
N ALA A 77 -6.64 -17.93 3.04
CA ALA A 77 -7.22 -17.93 1.70
C ALA A 77 -6.58 -19.01 0.83
N PHE A 78 -5.24 -19.10 0.79
CA PHE A 78 -4.55 -20.16 0.04
C PHE A 78 -4.89 -21.57 0.52
N SER A 79 -5.17 -21.78 1.81
CA SER A 79 -5.60 -23.09 2.31
C SER A 79 -7.00 -23.52 1.81
N LEU A 80 -7.81 -22.58 1.33
CA LEU A 80 -9.18 -22.83 0.86
C LEU A 80 -9.28 -22.91 -0.67
N VAL A 81 -8.39 -22.23 -1.40
CA VAL A 81 -8.43 -22.16 -2.87
C VAL A 81 -7.24 -22.84 -3.56
N GLY A 82 -6.25 -23.31 -2.81
CA GLY A 82 -5.08 -24.07 -3.30
C GLY A 82 -5.25 -25.57 -3.16
#